data_AF-A0A0K3A4E9-F1
#
_entry.id   AF-A0A0K3A4E9-F1
#
_cell.length_a   1.000
_cell.length_b   1.000
_cell.length_c   1.000
_cell.angle_alpha   90.00
_cell.angle_beta   90.00
_cell.angle_gamma   90.00
#
_symmetry.space_group_name_H-M   'P 1'
#
loop_
_entity.id
_entity.type
_entity.pdbx_description
1 polymer ?
#
loop_
_entity_poly.entity_id
_entity_poly.type
_entity_poly.pdbx_seq_one_letter_code
_entity_poly.pdbx_strand_id
1 'polypeptide(L)'
;MYKGVVIEYAEIRGRVGMRLCLDAAALIEEGDHSRDHLWPTMLDIATALTDQRQAFLDLCQSAVHDRQLIGAAKAPTEKTSASVTPRLSITTSGESAKSRKVRNETPGASSSTEVPARRANDDRSAVQKQSDEVLRGHHLEPSLVADLGGDFIKIAKRLGKDTTNVERLIGDSRHDAATAFDFARASMQGWFGSRERLLQLRSKLSAQDERIAQLDTRLRFLQTIEHDFDRREADALKTDPQPRAPHLERLLAMNGLARVTAPKRLPSEGDRGSRGRLFEVRIDHTPQSNGNLPAPWFVHLHTEKPVTPAALRSLPYKDFTAVHLKTAREVNLGSRWEEVMHALGHTDAKVHRATIGSKLLGQLWKAGSGGQR
;
A
#
# COMPACT_ATOMS: atom_id res chain seq x y z
N MET A 1 -9.46 35.72 3.90
CA MET A 1 -8.87 35.67 2.54
C MET A 1 -7.35 35.52 2.55
N TYR A 2 -6.62 36.06 3.54
CA TYR A 2 -5.14 36.07 3.51
C TYR A 2 -4.41 34.80 4.00
N LYS A 3 -5.07 33.86 4.70
CA LYS A 3 -4.43 32.65 5.24
C LYS A 3 -3.82 31.75 4.15
N GLY A 4 -4.56 31.53 3.05
CA GLY A 4 -4.07 30.69 1.95
C GLY A 4 -2.82 31.27 1.29
N VAL A 5 -2.80 32.59 1.09
CA VAL A 5 -1.67 33.31 0.51
C VAL A 5 -0.43 33.26 1.42
N VAL A 6 -0.60 33.40 2.74
CA VAL A 6 0.52 33.33 3.69
C VAL A 6 1.09 31.91 3.79
N ILE A 7 0.24 30.88 3.76
CA ILE A 7 0.70 29.48 3.73
C ILE A 7 1.45 29.19 2.44
N GLU A 8 0.92 29.60 1.29
CA GLU A 8 1.59 29.42 0.00
C GLU A 8 2.95 30.12 -0.03
N TYR A 9 3.02 31.34 0.52
CA TYR A 9 4.27 32.09 0.67
C TYR A 9 5.28 31.38 1.58
N ALA A 10 4.83 30.82 2.72
CA ALA A 10 5.67 30.04 3.62
C ALA A 10 6.21 28.76 2.95
N GLU A 11 5.40 28.10 2.13
CA GLU A 11 5.82 26.92 1.37
C GLU A 11 6.81 27.26 0.24
N ILE A 12 6.66 28.42 -0.43
CA ILE A 12 7.68 28.91 -1.37
C ILE A 12 9.02 29.10 -0.67
N ARG A 13 9.03 29.75 0.51
CA ARG A 13 10.24 29.95 1.33
C ARG A 13 10.89 28.62 1.71
N GLY A 14 10.11 27.64 2.14
CA GLY A 14 10.61 26.29 2.45
C GLY A 14 11.27 25.60 1.27
N ARG A 15 10.69 25.72 0.06
CA ARG A 15 11.30 25.18 -1.17
C ARG A 15 12.62 25.86 -1.51
N VAL A 16 12.73 27.18 -1.31
CA VAL A 16 13.98 27.92 -1.53
C VAL A 16 15.06 27.49 -0.53
N GLY A 17 14.71 27.34 0.76
CA GLY A 17 15.64 26.81 1.77
C GLY A 17 16.14 25.41 1.42
N MET A 18 15.25 24.51 1.04
CA MET A 18 15.61 23.16 0.59
C MET A 18 16.55 23.20 -0.63
N ARG A 19 16.30 24.10 -1.59
CA ARG A 19 17.16 24.24 -2.76
C ARG A 19 18.57 24.72 -2.37
N LEU A 20 18.68 25.67 -1.45
CA LEU A 20 19.97 26.13 -0.92
C LEU A 20 20.75 25.01 -0.22
N CYS A 21 20.08 24.14 0.53
CA CYS A 21 20.72 22.95 1.11
C CYS A 21 21.29 22.00 0.04
N LEU A 22 20.52 21.76 -1.04
CA LEU A 22 20.97 20.91 -2.14
C LEU A 22 22.15 21.53 -2.91
N ASP A 23 22.11 22.84 -3.16
CA ASP A 23 23.18 23.54 -3.87
C ASP A 23 24.45 23.66 -2.98
N ALA A 24 24.30 23.83 -1.66
CA ALA A 24 25.41 23.77 -0.71
C ALA A 24 26.05 22.38 -0.67
N ALA A 25 25.25 21.31 -0.71
CA ALA A 25 25.75 19.95 -0.80
C ALA A 25 26.55 19.71 -2.09
N ALA A 26 26.07 20.21 -3.23
CA ALA A 26 26.79 20.12 -4.50
C ALA A 26 28.16 20.83 -4.46
N LEU A 27 28.23 22.03 -3.86
CA LEU A 27 29.49 22.76 -3.68
C LEU A 27 30.50 22.01 -2.81
N ILE A 28 30.02 21.36 -1.75
CA ILE A 28 30.86 20.54 -0.86
C ILE A 28 31.37 19.29 -1.60
N GLU A 29 30.58 18.73 -2.51
CA GLU A 29 30.95 17.55 -3.32
C GLU A 29 31.92 17.88 -4.46
N GLU A 30 31.86 19.09 -5.04
CA GLU A 30 32.77 19.54 -6.10
C GLU A 30 34.23 19.70 -5.62
N GLY A 31 34.45 19.87 -4.31
CA GLY A 31 35.79 19.88 -3.71
C GLY A 31 36.67 21.08 -4.10
N ASP A 32 36.07 22.12 -4.67
CA ASP A 32 36.74 23.38 -5.00
C ASP A 32 36.74 24.34 -3.80
N HIS A 33 37.91 24.50 -3.19
CA HIS A 33 38.14 25.35 -2.03
C HIS A 33 37.99 26.86 -2.29
N SER A 34 37.82 27.28 -3.55
CA SER A 34 37.62 28.69 -3.89
C SER A 34 36.32 29.28 -3.30
N ARG A 35 35.38 28.42 -2.86
CA ARG A 35 34.04 28.80 -2.36
C ARG A 35 33.70 28.21 -0.98
N ASP A 36 34.70 27.87 -0.17
CA ASP A 36 34.49 27.23 1.15
C ASP A 36 33.66 28.05 2.15
N HIS A 37 33.56 29.37 1.96
CA HIS A 37 32.72 30.27 2.77
C HIS A 37 31.27 30.37 2.26
N LEU A 38 30.99 29.87 1.05
CA LEU A 38 29.70 30.01 0.39
C LEU A 38 28.68 28.99 0.90
N TRP A 39 29.07 27.72 1.01
CA TRP A 39 28.17 26.67 1.48
C TRP A 39 27.71 26.87 2.95
N PRO A 40 28.54 27.34 3.91
CA PRO A 40 28.05 27.62 5.27
C PRO A 40 27.01 28.75 5.25
N THR A 41 27.26 29.82 4.49
CA THR A 41 26.32 30.93 4.34
C THR A 41 24.99 30.47 3.72
N MET A 42 25.03 29.57 2.74
CA MET A 42 23.82 28.99 2.14
C MET A 42 23.01 28.17 3.14
N LEU A 43 23.68 27.44 4.05
CA LEU A 43 23.02 26.71 5.13
C LEU A 43 22.43 27.63 6.19
N ASP A 44 23.11 28.72 6.54
CA ASP A 44 22.58 29.74 7.45
C ASP A 44 21.30 30.38 6.89
N ILE A 45 21.30 30.71 5.60
CA ILE A 45 20.11 31.25 4.91
C ILE A 45 19.01 30.20 4.84
N ALA A 46 19.33 28.93 4.58
CA ALA A 46 18.34 27.86 4.54
C ALA A 46 17.68 27.63 5.91
N THR A 47 18.45 27.72 6.99
CA THR A 47 17.95 27.68 8.37
C THR A 47 17.00 28.85 8.64
N ALA A 48 17.43 30.08 8.33
CA ALA A 48 16.59 31.27 8.51
C ALA A 48 15.27 31.21 7.71
N LEU A 49 15.30 30.65 6.50
CA LEU A 49 14.09 30.44 5.68
C LEU A 49 13.16 29.37 6.26
N THR A 50 13.73 28.36 6.89
CA THR A 50 12.98 27.29 7.57
C THR A 50 12.30 27.83 8.83
N ASP A 51 13.01 28.60 9.64
CA ASP A 51 12.46 29.27 10.83
C ASP A 51 11.37 30.27 10.43
N GLN A 52 11.59 31.03 9.36
CA GLN A 52 10.60 31.96 8.84
C GLN A 52 9.34 31.23 8.33
N ARG A 53 9.49 30.10 7.65
CA ARG A 53 8.34 29.26 7.24
C ARG A 53 7.55 28.82 8.46
N GLN A 54 8.22 28.32 9.50
CA GLN A 54 7.55 27.84 10.70
C GLN A 54 6.80 28.97 11.42
N ALA A 55 7.43 30.15 11.58
CA ALA A 55 6.80 31.33 12.16
C ALA A 55 5.53 31.76 11.41
N PHE A 56 5.51 31.69 10.06
CA PHE A 56 4.30 32.00 9.29
C PHE A 56 3.19 30.97 9.46
N LEU A 57 3.54 29.68 9.59
CA LEU A 57 2.56 28.63 9.85
C LEU A 57 1.97 28.77 11.25
N ASP A 58 2.80 29.07 12.26
CA ASP A 58 2.38 29.28 13.65
C ASP A 58 1.48 30.52 13.78
N LEU A 59 1.81 31.61 13.07
CA LEU A 59 0.95 32.78 12.96
C LEU A 59 -0.41 32.43 12.35
N CYS A 60 -0.43 31.59 11.31
CA CYS A 60 -1.68 31.14 10.68
C CYS A 60 -2.51 30.21 11.57
N GLN A 61 -1.89 29.50 12.53
CA GLN A 61 -2.56 28.63 13.49
C GLN A 61 -3.08 29.39 14.70
N SER A 62 -2.29 30.32 15.26
CA SER A 62 -2.67 31.18 16.38
C SER A 62 -3.82 32.13 16.02
N ALA A 63 -3.81 32.72 14.83
CA ALA A 63 -4.91 33.56 14.33
C ALA A 63 -6.25 32.80 14.18
N VAL A 64 -6.22 31.46 14.06
CA VAL A 64 -7.42 30.62 14.03
C VAL A 64 -7.94 30.36 15.45
N HIS A 65 -7.04 30.15 16.40
CA HIS A 65 -7.39 29.93 17.80
C HIS A 65 -8.02 31.18 18.43
N ASP A 66 -7.50 32.38 18.17
CA ASP A 66 -8.11 33.64 18.65
C ASP A 66 -9.51 33.87 18.08
N ARG A 67 -9.74 33.51 16.81
CA ARG A 67 -11.06 33.65 16.19
C ARG A 67 -12.08 32.66 16.76
N GLN A 68 -11.63 31.48 17.19
CA GLN A 68 -12.47 30.48 17.85
C GLN A 68 -12.78 30.86 19.31
N LEU A 69 -11.83 31.45 20.03
CA LEU A 69 -12.05 31.96 21.39
C LEU A 69 -12.99 33.18 21.41
N ILE A 70 -12.89 34.08 20.42
CA ILE A 70 -13.80 35.23 20.27
C ILE A 70 -15.19 34.78 19.78
N GLY A 71 -15.27 33.72 18.95
CA GLY A 71 -16.53 33.12 18.50
C GLY A 71 -17.29 32.36 19.59
N ALA A 72 -16.58 31.84 20.61
CA ALA A 72 -17.18 31.14 21.75
C ALA A 72 -17.63 32.09 22.88
N ALA A 73 -17.22 33.35 22.87
CA ALA A 73 -17.53 34.33 23.91
C ALA A 73 -18.81 35.16 23.64
N LYS A 74 -19.89 34.53 23.17
CA LYS A 74 -21.21 35.17 23.06
C LYS A 74 -22.34 34.31 23.66
N ALA A 75 -22.45 34.36 24.99
CA ALA A 75 -23.68 34.59 25.78
C ALA A 75 -23.51 34.10 27.25
N PRO A 76 -23.56 34.98 28.26
CA PRO A 76 -24.06 34.65 29.60
C PRO A 76 -25.58 34.98 29.64
N THR A 77 -26.50 34.37 30.37
CA THR A 77 -26.52 33.46 31.53
C THR A 77 -27.99 33.10 31.73
N GLU A 78 -28.33 31.87 32.15
CA GLU A 78 -29.15 31.66 33.38
C GLU A 78 -29.24 30.18 33.79
N LYS A 79 -28.67 29.91 34.98
CA LYS A 79 -29.06 28.98 36.08
C LYS A 79 -30.00 27.81 35.71
N THR A 80 -29.75 26.58 36.17
CA THR A 80 -29.89 26.19 37.60
C THR A 80 -29.36 24.77 37.83
N SER A 81 -28.78 24.58 39.03
CA SER A 81 -28.30 23.36 39.70
C SER A 81 -29.11 22.07 39.50
N ALA A 82 -28.42 20.92 39.49
CA ALA A 82 -28.45 19.98 40.63
C ALA A 82 -27.36 18.89 40.53
N SER A 83 -26.85 18.55 41.70
CA SER A 83 -25.74 17.65 42.04
C SER A 83 -26.16 16.17 42.05
N VAL A 84 -25.28 15.24 41.61
CA VAL A 84 -25.15 13.89 42.19
C VAL A 84 -23.70 13.37 42.01
N THR A 85 -23.09 12.98 43.12
CA THR A 85 -21.76 12.35 43.29
C THR A 85 -21.70 10.86 42.85
N PRO A 86 -20.48 10.27 42.67
CA PRO A 86 -20.27 9.02 41.93
C PRO A 86 -19.99 7.78 42.81
N ARG A 87 -20.08 6.57 42.22
CA ARG A 87 -19.46 5.32 42.75
C ARG A 87 -19.17 4.26 41.66
N LEU A 88 -17.89 4.11 41.30
CA LEU A 88 -17.02 2.91 41.44
C LEU A 88 -17.70 1.59 41.93
N SER A 89 -17.42 0.34 41.51
CA SER A 89 -16.50 -0.32 40.55
C SER A 89 -16.81 -1.85 40.48
N ILE A 90 -16.19 -2.55 39.52
CA ILE A 90 -15.56 -3.90 39.60
C ILE A 90 -16.37 -5.19 39.26
N THR A 91 -15.61 -6.02 38.52
CA THR A 91 -15.70 -7.36 37.92
C THR A 91 -16.12 -8.53 38.82
N THR A 92 -16.59 -9.65 38.24
CA THR A 92 -15.82 -10.91 38.00
C THR A 92 -16.68 -12.08 37.49
N SER A 93 -16.06 -12.87 36.60
CA SER A 93 -16.16 -14.30 36.25
C SER A 93 -16.99 -15.28 37.12
N GLY A 94 -17.50 -16.35 36.48
CA GLY A 94 -17.80 -17.62 37.17
C GLY A 94 -18.53 -18.66 36.32
N GLU A 95 -17.85 -19.77 36.05
CA GLU A 95 -18.26 -20.96 35.27
C GLU A 95 -19.27 -21.90 35.97
N SER A 96 -20.03 -22.62 35.10
CA SER A 96 -20.33 -24.06 35.10
C SER A 96 -21.02 -24.74 36.31
N ALA A 97 -22.14 -25.42 36.04
CA ALA A 97 -22.54 -26.61 36.80
C ALA A 97 -23.38 -27.59 35.93
N LYS A 98 -22.85 -28.81 35.79
CA LYS A 98 -23.54 -30.03 35.32
C LYS A 98 -24.55 -30.50 36.37
N SER A 99 -25.63 -31.16 35.94
CA SER A 99 -26.24 -32.24 36.72
C SER A 99 -26.83 -33.33 35.82
N ARG A 100 -26.78 -34.57 36.32
CA ARG A 100 -26.99 -35.84 35.62
C ARG A 100 -28.04 -36.66 36.39
N LYS A 101 -28.69 -37.59 35.67
CA LYS A 101 -29.38 -38.83 36.15
C LYS A 101 -30.86 -38.60 36.56
N VAL A 102 -31.85 -39.45 36.26
CA VAL A 102 -31.97 -40.93 36.29
C VAL A 102 -33.11 -41.39 35.34
N ARG A 103 -32.96 -42.60 34.79
CA ARG A 103 -33.88 -43.40 33.94
C ARG A 103 -34.81 -44.25 34.83
N ASN A 104 -36.07 -44.43 34.42
CA ASN A 104 -36.91 -45.57 34.82
C ASN A 104 -37.79 -46.01 33.62
N GLU A 105 -37.97 -47.32 33.49
CA GLU A 105 -38.62 -48.01 32.36
C GLU A 105 -40.13 -48.27 32.60
N THR A 106 -40.91 -48.09 31.51
CA THR A 106 -42.16 -48.72 30.95
C THR A 106 -43.01 -49.76 31.76
N PRO A 107 -44.29 -50.09 31.39
CA PRO A 107 -44.92 -50.08 30.03
C PRO A 107 -46.42 -49.68 29.92
N GLY A 108 -46.94 -49.50 28.69
CA GLY A 108 -48.39 -49.64 28.39
C GLY A 108 -49.01 -48.82 27.25
N ALA A 109 -49.13 -49.45 26.07
CA ALA A 109 -50.22 -49.40 25.08
C ALA A 109 -50.72 -48.08 24.41
N SER A 110 -50.57 -48.10 23.07
CA SER A 110 -51.54 -47.77 22.01
C SER A 110 -51.75 -46.34 21.47
N SER A 111 -51.37 -46.25 20.19
CA SER A 111 -52.05 -45.57 19.07
C SER A 111 -52.02 -44.04 18.99
N SER A 112 -51.12 -43.52 18.15
CA SER A 112 -51.47 -42.97 16.83
C SER A 112 -50.21 -42.43 16.17
N THR A 113 -49.63 -43.23 15.29
CA THR A 113 -48.54 -42.84 14.40
C THR A 113 -49.08 -41.92 13.30
N GLU A 114 -48.97 -40.61 13.51
CA GLU A 114 -48.81 -39.70 12.37
C GLU A 114 -47.39 -39.91 11.81
N VAL A 115 -47.34 -40.43 10.59
CA VAL A 115 -46.12 -40.58 9.81
C VAL A 115 -45.52 -39.19 9.60
N PRO A 116 -44.27 -38.92 10.02
CA PRO A 116 -43.61 -37.69 9.62
C PRO A 116 -43.51 -37.71 8.10
N ALA A 117 -44.07 -36.70 7.44
CA ALA A 117 -43.94 -36.52 6.00
C ALA A 117 -42.48 -36.75 5.60
N ARG A 118 -42.25 -37.73 4.70
CA ARG A 118 -40.94 -38.00 4.13
C ARG A 118 -40.38 -36.68 3.61
N ARG A 119 -39.35 -36.15 4.26
CA ARG A 119 -38.55 -35.06 3.69
C ARG A 119 -38.15 -35.51 2.30
N ALA A 120 -38.52 -34.75 1.27
CA ALA A 120 -38.11 -35.02 -0.10
C ALA A 120 -36.59 -35.24 -0.09
N ASN A 121 -36.16 -36.43 -0.52
CA ASN A 121 -34.74 -36.71 -0.64
C ASN A 121 -34.20 -35.75 -1.70
N ASP A 122 -33.23 -34.93 -1.29
CA ASP A 122 -32.57 -34.01 -2.18
C ASP A 122 -31.58 -34.79 -3.06
N ASP A 123 -32.05 -35.18 -4.25
CA ASP A 123 -31.34 -35.98 -5.26
C ASP A 123 -30.11 -35.27 -5.84
N ARG A 124 -29.85 -34.02 -5.47
CA ARG A 124 -28.66 -33.29 -5.92
C ARG A 124 -27.37 -33.93 -5.38
N SER A 125 -26.38 -34.03 -6.26
CA SER A 125 -25.03 -34.45 -5.89
C SER A 125 -24.38 -33.45 -4.92
N ALA A 126 -23.32 -33.87 -4.21
CA ALA A 126 -22.59 -32.99 -3.31
C ALA A 126 -22.02 -31.75 -4.02
N VAL A 127 -21.57 -31.89 -5.27
CA VAL A 127 -21.04 -30.78 -6.09
C VAL A 127 -22.14 -29.80 -6.49
N GLN A 128 -23.32 -30.32 -6.83
CA GLN A 128 -24.49 -29.49 -7.14
C GLN A 128 -24.93 -28.68 -5.92
N LYS A 129 -24.98 -29.32 -4.74
CA LYS A 129 -25.28 -28.65 -3.46
C LYS A 129 -24.28 -27.54 -3.14
N GLN A 130 -22.98 -27.80 -3.29
CA GLN A 130 -21.93 -26.79 -3.10
C GLN A 130 -22.02 -25.65 -4.11
N SER A 131 -22.38 -25.94 -5.36
CA SER A 131 -22.56 -24.91 -6.39
C SER A 131 -23.73 -23.99 -6.06
N ASP A 132 -24.86 -24.57 -5.62
CA ASP A 132 -26.04 -23.82 -5.20
C ASP A 132 -25.77 -22.95 -3.97
N GLU A 133 -24.97 -23.45 -3.02
CA GLU A 133 -24.53 -22.70 -1.84
C GLU A 133 -23.69 -21.47 -2.23
N VAL A 134 -22.70 -21.66 -3.12
CA VAL A 134 -21.84 -20.56 -3.56
C VAL A 134 -22.62 -19.50 -4.35
N LEU A 135 -23.50 -19.94 -5.25
CA LEU A 135 -24.35 -19.06 -6.05
C LEU A 135 -25.32 -18.25 -5.17
N ARG A 136 -25.83 -18.85 -4.09
CA ARG A 136 -26.71 -18.17 -3.13
C ARG A 136 -25.96 -17.23 -2.18
N GLY A 137 -24.79 -17.63 -1.69
CA GLY A 137 -24.10 -16.92 -0.60
C GLY A 137 -23.54 -15.55 -0.98
N HIS A 138 -23.30 -15.29 -2.26
CA HIS A 138 -22.58 -14.11 -2.70
C HIS A 138 -23.28 -13.30 -3.80
N HIS A 139 -24.61 -13.28 -3.87
CA HIS A 139 -25.37 -12.69 -4.99
C HIS A 139 -24.75 -11.39 -5.59
N LEU A 140 -24.38 -11.44 -6.88
CA LEU A 140 -23.88 -10.29 -7.65
C LEU A 140 -24.81 -10.11 -8.84
N GLU A 141 -25.44 -8.95 -8.89
CA GLU A 141 -26.28 -8.56 -10.01
C GLU A 141 -25.42 -8.07 -11.18
N PRO A 142 -25.76 -8.42 -12.44
CA PRO A 142 -25.04 -7.96 -13.62
C PRO A 142 -25.00 -6.43 -13.72
N SER A 143 -26.13 -5.77 -13.46
CA SER A 143 -26.25 -4.30 -13.51
C SER A 143 -25.32 -3.64 -12.49
N LEU A 144 -25.23 -4.18 -11.27
CA LEU A 144 -24.38 -3.63 -10.23
C LEU A 144 -22.90 -3.62 -10.62
N VAL A 145 -22.41 -4.70 -11.22
CA VAL A 145 -21.00 -4.81 -11.63
C VAL A 145 -20.70 -3.91 -12.82
N ALA A 146 -21.64 -3.82 -13.78
CA ALA A 146 -21.52 -2.95 -14.95
C ALA A 146 -21.54 -1.46 -14.58
N ASP A 147 -22.54 -1.03 -13.80
CA ASP A 147 -22.75 0.37 -13.40
C ASP A 147 -21.59 0.91 -12.55
N LEU A 148 -20.97 0.04 -11.75
CA LEU A 148 -19.83 0.40 -10.89
C LEU A 148 -18.47 0.11 -11.54
N GLY A 149 -18.44 -0.38 -12.78
CA GLY A 149 -17.21 -0.66 -13.51
C GLY A 149 -16.27 -1.64 -12.82
N GLY A 150 -16.80 -2.56 -12.02
CA GLY A 150 -15.99 -3.50 -11.22
C GLY A 150 -15.38 -2.92 -9.94
N ASP A 151 -15.72 -1.69 -9.52
CA ASP A 151 -15.22 -1.09 -8.28
C ASP A 151 -15.60 -1.93 -7.06
N PHE A 152 -14.65 -2.76 -6.61
CA PHE A 152 -14.89 -3.78 -5.59
C PHE A 152 -15.33 -3.19 -4.25
N ILE A 153 -14.87 -1.99 -3.89
CA ILE A 153 -15.26 -1.30 -2.65
C ILE A 153 -16.70 -0.79 -2.78
N LYS A 154 -17.06 -0.14 -3.88
CA LYS A 154 -18.43 0.35 -4.10
C LYS A 154 -19.43 -0.79 -4.20
N ILE A 155 -19.08 -1.87 -4.90
CA ILE A 155 -19.91 -3.07 -5.00
C ILE A 155 -20.10 -3.68 -3.60
N ALA A 156 -19.04 -3.85 -2.83
CA ALA A 156 -19.11 -4.38 -1.46
C ALA A 156 -20.01 -3.54 -0.55
N LYS A 157 -19.90 -2.20 -0.62
CA LYS A 157 -20.79 -1.28 0.10
C LYS A 157 -22.25 -1.46 -0.26
N ARG A 158 -22.56 -1.57 -1.56
CA ARG A 158 -23.95 -1.80 -2.04
C ARG A 158 -24.52 -3.13 -1.56
N LEU A 159 -23.66 -4.13 -1.33
CA LEU A 159 -24.04 -5.42 -0.74
C LEU A 159 -24.02 -5.42 0.80
N GLY A 160 -23.86 -4.25 1.44
CA GLY A 160 -23.86 -4.12 2.91
C GLY A 160 -22.63 -4.72 3.60
N LYS A 161 -21.51 -4.88 2.90
CA LYS A 161 -20.25 -5.35 3.49
C LYS A 161 -19.53 -4.19 4.19
N ASP A 162 -18.88 -4.48 5.31
CA ASP A 162 -17.97 -3.54 5.96
C ASP A 162 -16.66 -3.43 5.16
N THR A 163 -16.41 -2.23 4.64
CA THR A 163 -15.25 -1.89 3.80
C THR A 163 -14.26 -0.99 4.52
N THR A 164 -14.55 -0.60 5.76
CA THR A 164 -13.82 0.45 6.51
C THR A 164 -12.33 0.17 6.59
N ASN A 165 -11.96 -1.07 6.91
CA ASN A 165 -10.54 -1.45 7.03
C ASN A 165 -9.81 -1.45 5.67
N VAL A 166 -10.46 -1.91 4.61
CA VAL A 166 -9.89 -1.91 3.26
C VAL A 166 -9.66 -0.48 2.79
N GLU A 167 -10.64 0.39 2.96
CA GLU A 167 -10.53 1.80 2.57
C GLU A 167 -9.44 2.52 3.37
N ARG A 168 -9.36 2.28 4.68
CA ARG A 168 -8.33 2.85 5.54
C ARG A 168 -6.92 2.42 5.11
N LEU A 169 -6.72 1.14 4.80
CA LEU A 169 -5.40 0.60 4.45
C LEU A 169 -4.95 1.06 3.06
N ILE A 170 -5.84 1.05 2.07
CA ILE A 170 -5.51 1.48 0.69
C ILE A 170 -5.36 3.01 0.61
N GLY A 171 -6.14 3.76 1.39
CA GLY A 171 -6.16 5.23 1.35
C GLY A 171 -5.05 5.92 2.14
N ASP A 172 -4.32 5.21 2.99
CA ASP A 172 -3.26 5.78 3.84
C ASP A 172 -1.88 5.37 3.33
N SER A 173 -1.16 6.35 2.75
CA SER A 173 0.17 6.16 2.15
C SER A 173 1.27 5.73 3.13
N ARG A 174 0.99 5.72 4.44
CA ARG A 174 1.92 5.17 5.45
C ARG A 174 1.90 3.64 5.50
N HIS A 175 0.86 3.01 4.95
CA HIS A 175 0.81 1.56 4.84
C HIS A 175 1.50 1.11 3.56
N ASP A 176 2.26 0.03 3.68
CA ASP A 176 2.88 -0.68 2.57
C ASP A 176 1.80 -1.15 1.59
N ALA A 177 1.85 -0.69 0.34
CA ALA A 177 0.82 -0.96 -0.66
C ALA A 177 0.68 -2.46 -0.94
N ALA A 178 1.77 -3.22 -1.00
CA ALA A 178 1.70 -4.66 -1.23
C ALA A 178 0.91 -5.38 -0.12
N THR A 179 1.18 -5.02 1.15
CA THR A 179 0.49 -5.57 2.32
C THR A 179 -0.98 -5.14 2.37
N ALA A 180 -1.27 -3.86 2.08
CA ALA A 180 -2.64 -3.35 2.03
C ALA A 180 -3.47 -4.08 0.97
N PHE A 181 -2.90 -4.34 -0.20
CA PHE A 181 -3.57 -5.07 -1.28
C PHE A 181 -3.66 -6.58 -1.03
N ASP A 182 -2.80 -7.21 -0.23
CA ASP A 182 -3.03 -8.58 0.22
C ASP A 182 -4.28 -8.68 1.11
N PHE A 183 -4.41 -7.76 2.07
CA PHE A 183 -5.59 -7.68 2.92
C PHE A 183 -6.85 -7.39 2.10
N ALA A 184 -6.76 -6.47 1.14
CA ALA A 184 -7.88 -6.13 0.27
C ALA A 184 -8.28 -7.30 -0.63
N ARG A 185 -7.32 -8.07 -1.16
CA ARG A 185 -7.58 -9.25 -1.99
C ARG A 185 -8.28 -10.35 -1.17
N ALA A 186 -7.82 -10.60 0.05
CA ALA A 186 -8.48 -11.55 0.96
C ALA A 186 -9.93 -11.10 1.30
N SER A 187 -10.13 -9.81 1.54
CA SER A 187 -11.46 -9.24 1.80
C SER A 187 -12.39 -9.36 0.58
N MET A 188 -11.89 -9.00 -0.61
CA MET A 188 -12.60 -9.13 -1.89
C MET A 188 -13.04 -10.58 -2.14
N GLN A 189 -12.14 -11.54 -1.94
CA GLN A 189 -12.45 -12.97 -2.08
C GLN A 189 -13.49 -13.43 -1.04
N GLY A 190 -13.43 -12.90 0.18
CA GLY A 190 -14.44 -13.17 1.21
C GLY A 190 -15.82 -12.58 0.90
N TRP A 191 -15.89 -11.48 0.15
CA TRP A 191 -17.16 -10.85 -0.22
C TRP A 191 -17.78 -11.42 -1.48
N PHE A 192 -16.98 -11.85 -2.44
CA PHE A 192 -17.45 -12.22 -3.78
C PHE A 192 -17.16 -13.68 -4.15
N GLY A 193 -16.40 -14.41 -3.34
CA GLY A 193 -15.86 -15.73 -3.65
C GLY A 193 -14.57 -15.65 -4.46
N SER A 194 -13.90 -16.79 -4.64
CA SER A 194 -12.69 -16.89 -5.47
C SER A 194 -12.97 -17.53 -6.82
N ARG A 195 -12.28 -17.04 -7.86
CA ARG A 195 -12.37 -17.57 -9.21
C ARG A 195 -11.96 -19.05 -9.28
N GLU A 196 -10.92 -19.43 -8.53
CA GLU A 196 -10.42 -20.82 -8.47
C GLU A 196 -11.52 -21.76 -7.97
N ARG A 197 -12.25 -21.36 -6.92
CA ARG A 197 -13.32 -22.18 -6.36
C ARG A 197 -14.45 -22.39 -7.36
N LEU A 198 -14.84 -21.34 -8.09
CA LEU A 198 -15.87 -21.43 -9.12
C LEU A 198 -15.45 -22.32 -10.29
N LEU A 199 -14.20 -22.19 -10.76
CA LEU A 199 -13.66 -23.05 -11.81
C LEU A 199 -13.62 -24.52 -11.40
N GLN A 200 -13.23 -24.81 -10.16
CA GLN A 200 -13.23 -26.18 -9.62
C GLN A 200 -14.63 -26.78 -9.51
N LEU A 201 -15.64 -25.98 -9.14
CA LEU A 201 -17.03 -26.45 -9.09
C LEU A 201 -17.54 -26.71 -10.51
N ARG A 202 -17.32 -25.76 -11.42
CA ARG A 202 -17.69 -25.89 -12.83
C ARG A 202 -17.10 -27.14 -13.47
N SER A 203 -15.82 -27.44 -13.24
CA SER A 203 -15.15 -28.61 -13.84
C SER A 203 -15.65 -29.96 -13.33
N LYS A 204 -16.39 -29.98 -12.22
CA LYS A 204 -16.92 -31.19 -11.59
C LYS A 204 -18.40 -31.43 -11.90
N LEU A 205 -19.07 -30.48 -12.55
CA LEU A 205 -20.45 -30.64 -13.01
C LEU A 205 -20.49 -31.34 -14.37
N SER A 206 -21.60 -32.03 -14.65
CA SER A 206 -21.83 -32.59 -15.99
C SER A 206 -22.07 -31.45 -16.98
N ALA A 207 -21.70 -31.65 -18.25
CA ALA A 207 -21.79 -30.60 -19.28
C ALA A 207 -23.22 -30.07 -19.53
N GLN A 208 -24.25 -30.81 -19.09
CA GLN A 208 -25.67 -30.44 -19.24
C GLN A 208 -26.26 -29.81 -17.96
N ASP A 209 -25.45 -29.63 -16.90
CA ASP A 209 -25.95 -29.06 -15.65
C ASP A 209 -26.26 -27.56 -15.82
N GLU A 210 -27.49 -27.18 -15.50
CA GLU A 210 -28.01 -25.81 -15.64
C GLU A 210 -27.21 -24.77 -14.85
N ARG A 211 -26.51 -25.20 -13.79
CA ARG A 211 -25.67 -24.31 -12.96
C ARG A 211 -24.43 -23.81 -13.67
N ILE A 212 -23.98 -24.49 -14.73
CA ILE A 212 -22.79 -24.09 -15.50
C ILE A 212 -22.96 -22.67 -16.03
N ALA A 213 -24.14 -22.33 -16.59
CA ALA A 213 -24.41 -21.00 -17.11
C ALA A 213 -24.38 -19.91 -16.01
N GLN A 214 -24.84 -20.25 -14.81
CA GLN A 214 -24.82 -19.36 -13.65
C GLN A 214 -23.38 -19.14 -13.14
N LEU A 215 -22.59 -20.22 -13.06
CA LEU A 215 -21.17 -20.15 -12.69
C LEU A 215 -20.35 -19.38 -13.72
N ASP A 216 -20.61 -19.55 -15.02
CA ASP A 216 -19.94 -18.80 -16.09
C ASP A 216 -20.28 -17.31 -16.05
N THR A 217 -21.53 -16.98 -15.75
CA THR A 217 -21.94 -15.59 -15.52
C THR A 217 -21.23 -15.00 -14.30
N ARG A 218 -21.14 -15.77 -13.21
CA ARG A 218 -20.42 -15.36 -12.01
C ARG A 218 -18.92 -15.15 -12.25
N LEU A 219 -18.29 -16.03 -13.01
CA LEU A 219 -16.88 -15.95 -13.37
C LEU A 219 -16.58 -14.67 -14.15
N ARG A 220 -17.45 -14.27 -15.09
CA ARG A 220 -17.31 -13.00 -15.83
C ARG A 220 -17.37 -11.79 -14.89
N PHE A 221 -18.28 -11.78 -13.92
CA PHE A 221 -18.37 -10.69 -12.95
C PHE A 221 -17.13 -10.59 -12.07
N LEU A 222 -16.65 -11.72 -11.54
CA LEU A 222 -15.40 -11.75 -10.79
C LEU A 222 -14.23 -11.26 -11.63
N GLN A 223 -14.14 -11.66 -12.90
CA GLN A 223 -13.08 -11.19 -13.79
C GLN A 223 -13.08 -9.66 -13.95
N THR A 224 -14.25 -9.03 -14.07
CA THR A 224 -14.35 -7.56 -14.13
C THR A 224 -13.89 -6.90 -12.83
N ILE A 225 -14.28 -7.46 -11.68
CA ILE A 225 -13.88 -6.95 -10.36
C ILE A 225 -12.37 -7.13 -10.14
N GLU A 226 -11.82 -8.30 -10.45
CA GLU A 226 -10.39 -8.62 -10.39
C GLU A 226 -9.58 -7.69 -11.30
N HIS A 227 -10.09 -7.38 -12.49
CA HIS A 227 -9.42 -6.45 -13.40
C HIS A 227 -9.32 -5.02 -12.81
N ASP A 228 -10.41 -4.49 -12.23
CA ASP A 228 -10.35 -3.19 -11.54
C ASP A 228 -9.44 -3.23 -10.31
N PHE A 229 -9.46 -4.35 -9.58
CA PHE A 229 -8.60 -4.57 -8.43
C PHE A 229 -7.11 -4.52 -8.81
N ASP A 230 -6.69 -5.34 -9.78
CA ASP A 230 -5.29 -5.43 -10.22
C ASP A 230 -4.81 -4.09 -10.79
N ARG A 231 -5.70 -3.38 -11.49
CA ARG A 231 -5.45 -2.02 -11.98
C ARG A 231 -5.14 -1.05 -10.83
N ARG A 232 -5.94 -1.05 -9.76
CA ARG A 232 -5.70 -0.20 -8.57
C ARG A 232 -4.44 -0.63 -7.81
N GLU A 233 -4.20 -1.94 -7.69
CA GLU A 233 -2.98 -2.46 -7.06
C GLU A 233 -1.75 -1.94 -7.81
N ALA A 234 -1.72 -2.10 -9.13
CA ALA A 234 -0.60 -1.63 -9.95
C ALA A 234 -0.36 -0.11 -9.77
N ASP A 235 -1.42 0.71 -9.75
CA ASP A 235 -1.29 2.16 -9.56
C ASP A 235 -0.74 2.53 -8.18
N ALA A 236 -1.18 1.85 -7.12
CA ALA A 236 -0.68 2.05 -5.77
C ALA A 236 0.77 1.61 -5.64
N LEU A 237 1.12 0.42 -6.14
CA LEU A 237 2.49 -0.10 -6.09
C LEU A 237 3.48 0.85 -6.77
N LYS A 238 3.13 1.42 -7.94
CA LYS A 238 3.99 2.36 -8.69
C LYS A 238 4.32 3.65 -7.92
N THR A 239 3.47 4.03 -6.96
CA THR A 239 3.56 5.31 -6.25
C THR A 239 3.83 5.16 -4.76
N ASP A 240 4.09 3.93 -4.31
CA ASP A 240 4.44 3.65 -2.92
C ASP A 240 5.69 4.46 -2.51
N PRO A 241 5.64 5.18 -1.38
CA PRO A 241 6.75 6.03 -0.95
C PRO A 241 7.98 5.24 -0.49
N GLN A 242 7.82 3.97 -0.14
CA GLN A 242 8.89 3.10 0.36
C GLN A 242 8.88 1.75 -0.39
N PRO A 243 9.21 1.75 -1.70
CA PRO A 243 9.06 0.56 -2.52
C PRO A 243 10.02 -0.55 -2.09
N ARG A 244 9.54 -1.80 -2.11
CA ARG A 244 10.29 -2.99 -1.69
C ARG A 244 10.28 -4.07 -2.77
N ALA A 245 11.01 -5.16 -2.52
CA ALA A 245 11.05 -6.31 -3.42
C ALA A 245 9.63 -6.82 -3.81
N PRO A 246 8.67 -6.98 -2.88
CA PRO A 246 7.31 -7.42 -3.24
C PRO A 246 6.60 -6.50 -4.24
N HIS A 247 6.77 -5.18 -4.12
CA HIS A 247 6.18 -4.23 -5.06
C HIS A 247 6.73 -4.45 -6.46
N LEU A 248 8.05 -4.57 -6.59
CA LEU A 248 8.71 -4.74 -7.88
C LEU A 248 8.41 -6.11 -8.50
N GLU A 249 8.35 -7.18 -7.69
CA GLU A 249 7.95 -8.52 -8.14
C GLU A 249 6.54 -8.53 -8.72
N ARG A 250 5.59 -7.89 -8.03
CA ARG A 250 4.20 -7.78 -8.50
C ARG A 250 4.09 -6.91 -9.74
N LEU A 251 4.79 -5.78 -9.79
CA LEU A 251 4.82 -4.94 -11.00
C LEU A 251 5.41 -5.69 -12.20
N LEU A 252 6.44 -6.52 -12.01
CA LEU A 252 6.95 -7.39 -13.08
C LEU A 252 5.90 -8.41 -13.52
N ALA A 253 5.21 -9.07 -12.60
CA ALA A 253 4.15 -10.04 -12.91
C ALA A 253 2.96 -9.41 -13.65
N MET A 254 2.62 -8.15 -13.33
CA MET A 254 1.53 -7.39 -13.95
C MET A 254 1.95 -6.62 -15.21
N ASN A 255 3.19 -6.76 -15.69
CA ASN A 255 3.74 -5.94 -16.79
C ASN A 255 3.63 -4.43 -16.52
N GLY A 256 3.78 -4.01 -15.27
CA GLY A 256 3.68 -2.63 -14.80
C GLY A 256 4.92 -1.78 -15.04
N LEU A 257 5.98 -2.33 -15.65
CA LEU A 257 7.21 -1.64 -15.98
C LEU A 257 7.25 -1.33 -17.49
N ALA A 258 7.51 -0.08 -17.85
CA ALA A 258 7.66 0.33 -19.24
C ALA A 258 9.08 0.04 -19.75
N ARG A 259 10.10 0.29 -18.92
CA ARG A 259 11.50 0.11 -19.31
C ARG A 259 12.40 -0.13 -18.10
N VAL A 260 13.37 -1.02 -18.27
CA VAL A 260 14.50 -1.20 -17.35
C VAL A 260 15.78 -0.89 -18.14
N THR A 261 16.54 0.12 -17.72
CA THR A 261 17.71 0.57 -18.48
C THR A 261 18.90 -0.38 -18.34
N ALA A 262 19.90 -0.23 -19.20
CA ALA A 262 21.21 -0.80 -18.93
C ALA A 262 21.81 -0.18 -17.64
N PRO A 263 22.65 -0.92 -16.90
CA PRO A 263 23.37 -0.35 -15.77
C PRO A 263 24.23 0.83 -16.19
N LYS A 264 24.14 1.92 -15.44
CA LYS A 264 24.98 3.11 -15.58
C LYS A 264 25.96 3.14 -14.40
N ARG A 265 27.25 3.34 -14.67
CA ARG A 265 28.24 3.58 -13.60
C ARG A 265 27.97 4.93 -12.95
N LEU A 266 27.98 4.97 -11.62
CA LEU A 266 28.03 6.20 -10.84
C LEU A 266 29.46 6.45 -10.34
N PRO A 267 29.85 7.71 -10.11
CA PRO A 267 31.13 8.02 -9.48
C PRO A 267 31.24 7.37 -8.09
N SER A 268 32.35 6.69 -7.84
CA SER A 268 32.69 6.12 -6.54
C SER A 268 34.20 6.21 -6.32
N GLU A 269 34.61 6.23 -5.05
CA GLU A 269 36.02 6.18 -4.66
C GLU A 269 36.68 4.89 -5.20
N GLY A 270 37.89 5.02 -5.75
CA GLY A 270 38.66 3.90 -6.29
C GLY A 270 38.25 3.43 -7.71
N ASP A 271 37.38 4.18 -8.39
CA ASP A 271 37.05 3.94 -9.79
C ASP A 271 38.28 4.10 -10.70
N ARG A 272 38.39 3.26 -11.74
CA ARG A 272 39.51 3.27 -12.71
C ARG A 272 39.00 3.18 -14.14
N GLY A 273 39.09 4.28 -14.88
CA GLY A 273 38.61 4.37 -16.27
C GLY A 273 37.11 4.03 -16.36
N SER A 274 36.76 3.03 -17.16
CA SER A 274 35.37 2.56 -17.32
C SER A 274 34.90 1.59 -16.23
N ARG A 275 35.78 1.23 -15.28
CA ARG A 275 35.47 0.30 -14.19
C ARG A 275 35.10 1.07 -12.93
N GLY A 276 34.04 0.64 -12.27
CA GLY A 276 33.64 1.19 -10.98
C GLY A 276 33.00 0.17 -10.06
N ARG A 277 32.66 0.61 -8.84
CA ARG A 277 32.02 -0.24 -7.82
C ARG A 277 30.55 0.10 -7.57
N LEU A 278 30.08 1.23 -8.06
CA LEU A 278 28.70 1.70 -7.88
C LEU A 278 28.01 1.87 -9.22
N PHE A 279 26.81 1.31 -9.32
CA PHE A 279 26.00 1.38 -10.53
C PHE A 279 24.54 1.59 -10.20
N GLU A 280 23.84 2.12 -11.19
CA GLU A 280 22.42 2.42 -11.12
C GLU A 280 21.70 1.84 -12.34
N VAL A 281 20.56 1.20 -12.10
CA VAL A 281 19.61 0.80 -13.13
C VAL A 281 18.31 1.56 -12.90
N ARG A 282 17.86 2.31 -13.91
CA ARG A 282 16.60 3.04 -13.86
C ARG A 282 15.45 2.13 -14.29
N ILE A 283 14.35 2.21 -13.56
CA ILE A 283 13.09 1.53 -13.82
C ILE A 283 12.02 2.58 -14.10
N ASP A 284 11.55 2.62 -15.34
CA ASP A 284 10.39 3.42 -15.74
C ASP A 284 9.12 2.58 -15.64
N HIS A 285 8.06 3.14 -15.08
CA HIS A 285 6.75 2.49 -14.94
C HIS A 285 5.88 2.70 -16.17
N THR A 286 4.94 1.79 -16.41
CA THR A 286 3.81 2.09 -17.31
C THR A 286 2.94 3.19 -16.70
N PRO A 287 2.25 4.01 -17.52
CA PRO A 287 1.31 5.00 -17.01
C PRO A 287 0.32 4.39 -16.00
N GLN A 288 -0.08 5.18 -15.02
CA GLN A 288 -1.20 4.85 -14.16
C GLN A 288 -2.50 4.87 -14.97
N SER A 289 -3.58 4.34 -14.39
CA SER A 289 -4.89 4.29 -15.06
C SER A 289 -5.46 5.66 -15.40
N ASN A 290 -5.06 6.71 -14.67
CA ASN A 290 -5.44 8.09 -14.94
C ASN A 290 -4.53 8.77 -15.98
N GLY A 291 -3.59 8.04 -16.60
CA GLY A 291 -2.64 8.54 -17.57
C GLY A 291 -1.37 9.17 -16.97
N ASN A 292 -1.30 9.35 -15.65
CA ASN A 292 -0.11 9.92 -15.02
C ASN A 292 1.09 8.98 -15.14
N LEU A 293 2.26 9.56 -15.38
CA LEU A 293 3.53 8.84 -15.37
C LEU A 293 4.13 8.88 -13.96
N PRO A 294 4.25 7.72 -13.27
CA PRO A 294 4.92 7.67 -11.97
C PRO A 294 6.39 8.08 -12.07
N ALA A 295 6.92 8.60 -10.96
CA ALA A 295 8.35 8.81 -10.82
C ALA A 295 9.09 7.46 -10.93
N PRO A 296 10.26 7.41 -11.57
CA PRO A 296 11.03 6.18 -11.73
C PRO A 296 11.56 5.67 -10.39
N TRP A 297 11.86 4.37 -10.36
CA TRP A 297 12.70 3.78 -9.33
C TRP A 297 14.10 3.49 -9.84
N PHE A 298 15.02 3.32 -8.91
CA PHE A 298 16.43 3.08 -9.19
C PHE A 298 16.92 1.90 -8.38
N VAL A 299 17.59 0.97 -9.04
CA VAL A 299 18.31 -0.12 -8.38
C VAL A 299 19.78 0.26 -8.30
N HIS A 300 20.27 0.41 -7.08
CA HIS A 300 21.68 0.66 -6.79
C HIS A 300 22.40 -0.65 -6.54
N LEU A 301 23.52 -0.82 -7.24
CA LEU A 301 24.35 -2.02 -7.22
C LEU A 301 25.74 -1.64 -6.74
N HIS A 302 26.17 -2.29 -5.67
CA HIS A 302 27.52 -2.16 -5.11
C HIS A 302 28.27 -3.46 -5.32
N THR A 303 29.48 -3.38 -5.87
CA THR A 303 30.35 -4.54 -6.08
C THR A 303 31.60 -4.46 -5.21
N GLU A 304 32.11 -5.62 -4.80
CA GLU A 304 33.35 -5.69 -4.02
C GLU A 304 34.54 -5.17 -4.83
N LYS A 305 34.61 -5.56 -6.11
CA LYS A 305 35.72 -5.22 -7.02
C LYS A 305 35.21 -4.28 -8.14
N PRO A 306 36.07 -3.39 -8.68
CA PRO A 306 35.69 -2.55 -9.82
C PRO A 306 35.39 -3.41 -11.05
N VAL A 307 34.23 -3.21 -11.66
CA VAL A 307 33.77 -3.94 -12.86
C VAL A 307 33.27 -2.97 -13.93
N THR A 308 33.07 -3.44 -15.16
CA THR A 308 32.42 -2.63 -16.21
C THR A 308 30.90 -2.79 -16.11
N PRO A 309 30.10 -1.80 -16.57
CA PRO A 309 28.63 -1.92 -16.57
C PRO A 309 28.12 -3.15 -17.33
N ALA A 310 28.78 -3.53 -18.42
CA ALA A 310 28.42 -4.70 -19.22
C ALA A 310 28.63 -6.03 -18.47
N ALA A 311 29.63 -6.10 -17.58
CA ALA A 311 29.94 -7.31 -16.83
C ALA A 311 28.94 -7.59 -15.69
N LEU A 312 28.22 -6.58 -15.19
CA LEU A 312 27.30 -6.71 -14.04
C LEU A 312 26.25 -7.79 -14.21
N ARG A 313 25.71 -7.94 -15.43
CA ARG A 313 24.64 -8.91 -15.70
C ARG A 313 25.11 -10.36 -15.55
N SER A 314 26.41 -10.61 -15.64
CA SER A 314 27.03 -11.93 -15.55
C SER A 314 27.68 -12.20 -14.19
N LEU A 315 27.70 -11.22 -13.28
CA LEU A 315 28.27 -11.41 -11.95
C LEU A 315 27.37 -12.30 -11.09
N PRO A 316 27.95 -13.26 -10.34
CA PRO A 316 27.19 -14.00 -9.35
C PRO A 316 26.77 -13.05 -8.21
N TYR A 317 25.58 -13.28 -7.64
CA TYR A 317 25.00 -12.37 -6.65
C TYR A 317 25.90 -12.14 -5.42
N LYS A 318 26.73 -13.11 -5.05
CA LYS A 318 27.69 -13.00 -3.94
C LYS A 318 28.80 -11.95 -4.14
N ASP A 319 29.03 -11.53 -5.38
CA ASP A 319 30.06 -10.52 -5.71
C ASP A 319 29.51 -9.08 -5.56
N PHE A 320 28.22 -8.95 -5.24
CA PHE A 320 27.59 -7.70 -4.83
C PHE A 320 27.66 -7.54 -3.31
N THR A 321 28.16 -6.41 -2.84
CA THR A 321 28.15 -6.07 -1.42
C THR A 321 26.79 -5.54 -0.98
N ALA A 322 26.04 -4.93 -1.90
CA ALA A 322 24.66 -4.51 -1.68
C ALA A 322 23.93 -4.35 -3.01
N VAL A 323 22.64 -4.70 -3.01
CA VAL A 323 21.71 -4.40 -4.11
C VAL A 323 20.42 -3.89 -3.50
N HIS A 324 20.04 -2.65 -3.76
CA HIS A 324 18.88 -2.05 -3.14
C HIS A 324 18.08 -1.12 -4.06
N LEU A 325 16.80 -1.01 -3.78
CA LEU A 325 15.83 -0.18 -4.47
C LEU A 325 15.72 1.19 -3.79
N LYS A 326 15.67 2.25 -4.59
CA LYS A 326 15.43 3.62 -4.16
C LYS A 326 14.38 4.31 -5.04
N THR A 327 13.69 5.29 -4.44
CA THR A 327 12.85 6.22 -5.19
C THR A 327 13.69 7.32 -5.86
N ALA A 328 13.12 8.02 -6.84
CA ALA A 328 13.75 9.18 -7.45
C ALA A 328 14.10 10.32 -6.46
N ARG A 329 13.37 10.39 -5.33
CA ARG A 329 13.62 11.39 -4.28
C ARG A 329 14.84 11.05 -3.42
N GLU A 330 15.16 9.77 -3.33
CA GLU A 330 16.19 9.23 -2.42
C GLU A 330 17.47 8.80 -3.13
N VAL A 331 17.46 8.76 -4.46
CA VAL A 331 18.54 8.19 -5.27
C VAL A 331 19.91 8.81 -4.94
N ASN A 332 19.95 10.12 -4.66
CA ASN A 332 21.17 10.85 -4.29
C ASN A 332 21.36 11.02 -2.78
N LEU A 333 20.51 10.40 -1.95
CA LEU A 333 20.61 10.49 -0.50
C LEU A 333 21.38 9.27 0.05
N GLY A 334 22.31 9.54 0.96
CA GLY A 334 23.23 8.56 1.54
C GLY A 334 23.38 8.71 3.06
N SER A 335 24.32 7.99 3.67
CA SER A 335 24.58 8.05 5.11
C SER A 335 24.96 9.46 5.58
N ARG A 336 25.76 10.19 4.79
CA ARG A 336 26.14 11.58 5.10
C ARG A 336 24.94 12.52 5.18
N TRP A 337 23.93 12.32 4.33
CA TRP A 337 22.69 13.08 4.42
C TRP A 337 21.93 12.76 5.72
N GLU A 338 21.88 11.48 6.12
CA GLU A 338 21.26 11.08 7.40
C GLU A 338 21.99 11.72 8.59
N GLU A 339 23.33 11.71 8.58
CA GLU A 339 24.15 12.35 9.61
C GLU A 339 23.86 13.86 9.73
N VAL A 340 23.79 14.58 8.59
CA VAL A 340 23.44 16.00 8.57
C VAL A 340 22.03 16.23 9.10
N MET A 341 21.05 15.43 8.69
CA MET A 341 19.67 15.57 9.16
C MET A 341 19.56 15.29 10.67
N HIS A 342 20.27 14.28 11.17
CA HIS A 342 20.35 13.99 12.60
C HIS A 342 21.01 15.14 13.38
N ALA A 343 22.08 15.75 12.84
CA ALA A 343 22.71 16.92 13.45
C ALA A 343 21.79 18.15 13.50
N LEU A 344 20.86 18.26 12.55
CA LEU A 344 19.81 19.30 12.50
C LEU A 344 18.58 18.97 13.38
N GLY A 345 18.60 17.89 14.16
CA GLY A 345 17.51 17.51 15.06
C GLY A 345 16.43 16.62 14.43
N HIS A 346 16.56 16.22 13.16
CA HIS A 346 15.70 15.24 12.51
C HIS A 346 16.20 13.82 12.81
N THR A 347 15.99 13.36 14.05
CA THR A 347 16.50 12.08 14.54
C THR A 347 15.91 10.84 13.84
N ASP A 348 14.79 11.01 13.13
CA ASP A 348 14.10 9.96 12.37
C ASP A 348 14.43 9.96 10.86
N ALA A 349 15.22 10.93 10.39
CA ALA A 349 15.58 11.04 8.98
C ALA A 349 16.38 9.80 8.52
N LYS A 350 15.76 8.97 7.69
CA LYS A 350 16.36 7.76 7.15
C LYS A 350 16.04 7.62 5.68
N VAL A 351 17.06 7.32 4.89
CA VAL A 351 16.90 6.97 3.47
C VAL A 351 16.44 5.53 3.39
N HIS A 352 15.33 5.30 2.70
CA HIS A 352 14.85 3.96 2.45
C HIS A 352 15.79 3.21 1.49
N ARG A 353 16.15 1.96 1.86
CA ARG A 353 17.05 1.10 1.09
C ARG A 353 16.55 -0.33 1.13
N ALA A 354 15.59 -0.67 0.28
CA ALA A 354 15.03 -2.02 0.25
C ALA A 354 15.94 -2.99 -0.52
N THR A 355 16.43 -4.03 0.16
CA THR A 355 17.28 -5.06 -0.45
C THR A 355 16.55 -5.83 -1.56
N ILE A 356 17.25 -6.10 -2.66
CA ILE A 356 16.77 -6.92 -3.78
C ILE A 356 17.57 -8.23 -3.83
N GLY A 357 16.88 -9.36 -3.74
CA GLY A 357 17.51 -10.68 -3.84
C GLY A 357 17.89 -11.09 -5.27
N SER A 358 18.70 -12.16 -5.37
CA SER A 358 19.25 -12.67 -6.63
C SER A 358 18.19 -13.03 -7.69
N LYS A 359 17.07 -13.63 -7.27
CA LYS A 359 15.97 -14.02 -8.17
C LYS A 359 15.35 -12.80 -8.85
N LEU A 360 14.98 -11.79 -8.06
CA LEU A 360 14.38 -10.54 -8.56
C LEU A 360 15.38 -9.77 -9.43
N LEU A 361 16.65 -9.75 -9.03
CA LEU A 361 17.71 -9.17 -9.84
C LEU A 361 17.80 -9.81 -11.23
N GLY A 362 17.76 -11.15 -11.29
CA GLY A 362 17.75 -11.88 -12.55
C GLY A 362 16.51 -11.61 -13.41
N GLN A 363 15.33 -11.39 -12.80
CA GLN A 363 14.12 -11.00 -13.52
C GLN A 363 14.25 -9.60 -14.14
N LEU A 364 14.85 -8.64 -13.42
CA LEU A 364 15.13 -7.31 -13.96
C LEU A 364 16.09 -7.39 -15.15
N TRP A 365 17.07 -8.30 -15.14
CA TRP A 365 18.05 -8.38 -16.23
C TRP A 365 17.39 -8.87 -17.51
N LYS A 366 16.43 -9.79 -17.38
CA LYS A 366 15.58 -10.25 -18.49
C LYS A 366 14.71 -9.12 -19.01
N ALA A 367 14.05 -8.38 -18.13
CA ALA A 367 13.22 -7.23 -18.50
C ALA A 367 14.02 -6.14 -19.25
N GLY A 368 15.24 -5.83 -18.78
CA GLY A 368 16.13 -4.84 -19.41
C GLY A 368 16.93 -5.34 -20.62
N SER A 369 16.76 -6.60 -21.03
CA SER A 369 17.36 -7.16 -22.25
C SER A 369 16.37 -7.20 -23.42
N GLY A 370 15.06 -7.10 -23.15
CA GLY A 370 14.02 -7.12 -24.18
C GLY A 370 13.91 -5.85 -25.04
N GLY A 371 14.66 -4.79 -24.70
CA GLY A 371 14.72 -3.52 -25.45
C GLY A 371 15.81 -3.45 -26.52
N GLN A 372 16.55 -4.53 -26.77
CA GLN A 372 17.37 -4.70 -27.98
C GLN A 372 16.59 -5.54 -28.99
N ARG A 373 15.57 -4.95 -29.60
CA ARG A 373 15.00 -5.41 -30.87
C ARG A 373 14.71 -4.20 -31.74
#